data_AF-A0A4Y8I3S1-F1
#
_entry.id   AF-A0A4Y8I3S1-F1
#
_cell.length_a   1.000
_cell.length_b   1.000
_cell.length_c   1.000
_cell.angle_alpha   90.00
_cell.angle_beta   90.00
_cell.angle_gamma   90.00
#
_symmetry.space_group_name_H-M   'P 1'
#
loop_
_entity.id
_entity.type
_entity.pdbx_description
1 polymer ?
#
loop_
_entity_poly.entity_id
_entity_poly.type
_entity_poly.pdbx_seq_one_letter_code
_entity_poly.pdbx_strand_id
1 'polypeptide(L)'
;MKEGRVNTENSTTEPRSKLSIWVQAVRAFSFTASMVPVIVGAVLALYYERTVKWELLPVILVCSILFHAATNLMSDYFDHAKGVDKDYTFGSSRVIQEGLLSPRSLLLGGWLLFGIATILGLLLILVRGETMFWIGVTGLIGGYAYTGKPIAYKYKALGDILVFMLMGPLMVFGSYFALTGDASQTVIIISLPIGFLVTAILHANNHRDIIHDAEAGARTIAGLLGHTGSKFFYYFLILGAYSAIIYMVTDGILSRWSFIVFLSLIPAFKLIRTISSNGPGDTESIAMIDVQTAQLHLLFGVLLILSLLIIVFTA
;
A
#
# COMPACT_ATOMS: atom_id res chain seq x y z
N MET A 1 -44.45 -1.05 -42.63
CA MET A 1 -44.74 -1.50 -41.25
C MET A 1 -43.78 -2.65 -40.95
N LYS A 2 -42.84 -2.62 -40.00
CA LYS A 2 -42.44 -1.68 -38.93
C LYS A 2 -40.91 -1.75 -38.87
N GLU A 3 -40.23 -0.62 -39.03
CA GLU A 3 -38.81 -0.48 -38.68
C GLU A 3 -38.70 -0.44 -37.15
N GLY A 4 -37.88 -1.34 -36.60
CA GLY A 4 -37.51 -1.33 -35.19
C GLY A 4 -36.53 -0.19 -34.93
N ARG A 5 -37.00 0.88 -34.27
CA ARG A 5 -36.13 1.91 -33.71
C ARG A 5 -35.30 1.28 -32.59
N VAL A 6 -33.99 1.24 -32.79
CA VAL A 6 -33.02 1.06 -31.71
C VAL A 6 -33.08 2.33 -30.86
N ASN A 7 -33.62 2.20 -29.65
CA ASN A 7 -33.52 3.23 -28.63
C ASN A 7 -32.06 3.31 -28.20
N THR A 8 -31.33 4.31 -28.71
CA THR A 8 -30.11 4.80 -28.07
C THR A 8 -30.52 5.52 -26.80
N GLU A 9 -30.64 4.78 -25.70
CA GLU A 9 -30.67 5.38 -24.38
C GLU A 9 -29.34 6.10 -24.16
N ASN A 10 -29.38 7.42 -24.32
CA ASN A 10 -28.37 8.32 -23.77
C ASN A 10 -28.35 8.11 -22.26
N SER A 11 -27.44 7.28 -21.75
CA SER A 11 -27.10 7.28 -20.34
C SER A 11 -26.47 8.63 -20.03
N THR A 12 -27.28 9.58 -19.56
CA THR A 12 -26.81 10.84 -18.99
C THR A 12 -26.08 10.53 -17.69
N THR A 13 -24.83 10.06 -17.79
CA THR A 13 -23.93 10.02 -16.64
C THR A 13 -23.64 11.48 -16.26
N GLU A 14 -24.09 11.91 -15.09
CA GLU A 14 -23.72 13.23 -14.59
C GLU A 14 -22.20 13.42 -14.65
N PRO A 15 -21.73 14.62 -15.04
CA PRO A 15 -20.30 14.88 -15.12
C PRO A 15 -19.67 14.66 -13.74
N ARG A 16 -18.74 13.70 -13.64
CA ARG A 16 -18.03 13.38 -12.41
C ARG A 16 -17.37 14.63 -11.82
N SER A 17 -17.48 14.81 -10.51
CA SER A 17 -16.85 15.94 -9.82
C SER A 17 -15.32 15.85 -9.91
N LYS A 18 -14.65 17.00 -10.01
CA LYS A 18 -13.17 17.06 -10.04
C LYS A 18 -12.55 16.34 -8.85
N LEU A 19 -13.16 16.45 -7.67
CA LEU A 19 -12.70 15.77 -6.47
C LEU A 19 -12.73 14.24 -6.62
N SER A 20 -13.83 13.69 -7.14
CA SER A 20 -13.96 12.24 -7.37
C SER A 20 -12.88 11.71 -8.33
N ILE A 21 -12.56 12.47 -9.38
CA ILE A 21 -11.49 12.12 -10.33
C ILE A 21 -10.12 12.07 -9.63
N TRP A 22 -9.81 13.06 -8.78
CA TRP A 22 -8.55 13.06 -8.04
C TRP A 22 -8.49 11.96 -6.97
N VAL A 23 -9.61 11.61 -6.33
CA VAL A 23 -9.70 10.47 -5.40
C VAL A 23 -9.41 9.15 -6.11
N GLN A 24 -9.89 8.99 -7.35
CA GLN A 24 -9.54 7.87 -8.22
C GLN A 24 -8.04 7.90 -8.56
N ALA A 25 -7.51 9.04 -8.99
CA ALA A 25 -6.11 9.20 -9.40
C ALA A 25 -5.10 8.86 -8.29
N VAL A 26 -5.37 9.28 -7.05
CA VAL A 26 -4.49 8.95 -5.91
C VAL A 26 -4.68 7.52 -5.39
N ARG A 27 -5.64 6.76 -5.96
CA ARG A 27 -6.01 5.39 -5.55
C ARG A 27 -6.27 5.31 -4.05
N ALA A 28 -7.19 6.14 -3.55
CA ALA A 28 -7.43 6.30 -2.12
C ALA A 28 -7.74 4.99 -1.35
N PHE A 29 -8.27 3.95 -2.02
CA PHE A 29 -8.46 2.62 -1.42
C PHE A 29 -7.16 2.01 -0.87
N SER A 30 -6.01 2.36 -1.46
CA SER A 30 -4.70 1.86 -1.09
C SER A 30 -4.12 2.54 0.16
N PHE A 31 -4.69 3.66 0.62
CA PHE A 31 -4.15 4.42 1.77
C PHE A 31 -4.16 3.64 3.09
N THR A 32 -4.83 2.48 3.17
CA THR A 32 -4.66 1.56 4.29
C THR A 32 -3.17 1.20 4.46
N ALA A 33 -2.42 1.01 3.37
CA ALA A 33 -1.00 0.70 3.35
C ALA A 33 -0.09 1.82 3.88
N SER A 34 -0.59 3.06 4.01
CA SER A 34 0.17 4.17 4.60
C SER A 34 -0.37 4.65 5.94
N MET A 35 -1.66 4.42 6.21
CA MET A 35 -2.31 4.82 7.46
C MET A 35 -2.11 3.78 8.56
N VAL A 36 -2.35 2.50 8.27
CA VAL A 36 -2.24 1.43 9.27
C VAL A 36 -0.83 1.34 9.85
N PRO A 37 0.27 1.34 9.07
CA PRO A 37 1.62 1.28 9.63
C PRO A 37 1.92 2.46 10.56
N VAL A 38 1.49 3.68 10.19
CA VAL A 38 1.66 4.88 11.01
C VAL A 38 0.89 4.75 12.34
N ILE A 39 -0.37 4.31 12.29
CA ILE A 39 -1.17 4.14 13.50
C ILE A 39 -0.59 3.02 14.39
N VAL A 40 -0.12 1.90 13.80
CA VAL A 40 0.57 0.85 14.56
C VAL A 40 1.82 1.41 15.25
N GLY A 41 2.66 2.17 14.55
CA GLY A 41 3.83 2.82 15.15
C GLY A 41 3.46 3.79 16.28
N ALA A 42 2.36 4.52 16.12
CA ALA A 42 1.83 5.41 17.16
C ALA A 42 1.32 4.66 18.40
N VAL A 43 0.63 3.54 18.22
CA VAL A 43 0.16 2.72 19.33
C VAL A 43 1.33 2.03 20.04
N LEU A 44 2.38 1.64 19.31
CA LEU A 44 3.62 1.13 19.91
C LEU A 44 4.36 2.22 20.71
N ALA A 45 4.30 3.48 20.26
CA ALA A 45 4.85 4.61 21.02
C ALA A 45 4.10 4.78 22.35
N LEU A 46 2.77 4.69 22.35
CA LEU A 46 1.97 4.66 23.57
C LEU A 46 2.30 3.47 24.48
N TYR A 47 2.59 2.31 23.89
CA TYR A 47 2.83 1.08 24.63
C TYR A 47 4.19 1.03 25.32
N TYR A 48 5.26 1.44 24.62
CA TYR A 48 6.62 1.32 25.12
C TYR A 48 7.15 2.57 25.82
N GLU A 49 6.66 3.76 25.45
CA GLU A 49 7.25 5.01 25.90
C GLU A 49 6.36 5.81 26.84
N ARG A 50 7.00 6.44 27.83
CA ARG A 50 6.31 7.33 28.78
C ARG A 50 6.08 8.72 28.23
N THR A 51 6.95 9.18 27.33
CA THR A 51 6.92 10.52 26.74
C THR A 51 6.74 10.43 25.24
N VAL A 52 5.57 10.87 24.77
CA VAL A 52 5.20 10.79 23.35
C VAL A 52 4.73 12.16 22.88
N LYS A 53 5.27 12.63 21.75
CA LYS A 53 4.92 13.90 21.10
C LYS A 53 3.71 13.75 20.18
N TRP A 54 2.53 13.58 20.76
CA TRP A 54 1.28 13.35 20.03
C TRP A 54 0.92 14.47 19.04
N GLU A 55 1.41 15.68 19.25
CA GLU A 55 1.26 16.81 18.32
C GLU A 55 1.85 16.53 16.94
N LEU A 56 2.77 15.57 16.82
CA LEU A 56 3.38 15.18 15.54
C LEU A 56 2.54 14.15 14.77
N LEU A 57 1.61 13.43 15.41
CA LEU A 57 0.84 12.36 14.78
C LEU A 57 0.04 12.83 13.54
N PRO A 58 -0.69 13.96 13.57
CA PRO A 58 -1.37 14.47 12.38
C PRO A 58 -0.39 14.79 11.24
N VAL A 59 0.78 15.33 11.56
CA VAL A 59 1.83 15.66 10.59
C VAL A 59 2.35 14.38 9.93
N ILE A 60 2.63 13.33 10.71
CA ILE A 60 3.11 12.04 10.21
C ILE A 60 2.07 11.38 9.30
N LEU A 61 0.78 11.36 9.71
CA LEU A 61 -0.31 10.78 8.92
C LEU A 61 -0.51 11.51 7.59
N VAL A 62 -0.55 12.84 7.62
CA VAL A 62 -0.68 13.64 6.39
C VAL A 62 0.55 13.44 5.51
N CYS A 63 1.76 13.47 6.08
CA CYS A 63 3.00 13.24 5.35
C CYS A 63 3.01 11.86 4.66
N SER A 64 2.60 10.78 5.35
CA SER A 64 2.59 9.43 4.78
C SER A 64 1.57 9.28 3.65
N ILE A 65 0.36 9.83 3.83
CA ILE A 65 -0.68 9.83 2.79
C ILE A 65 -0.23 10.64 1.57
N LEU A 66 0.39 11.81 1.78
CA LEU A 66 0.89 12.64 0.68
C LEU A 66 2.01 11.96 -0.11
N PHE A 67 2.99 11.32 0.56
CA PHE A 67 4.03 10.54 -0.12
C PHE A 67 3.45 9.37 -0.91
N HIS A 68 2.48 8.66 -0.33
CA HIS A 68 1.81 7.55 -1.01
C HIS A 68 1.00 8.04 -2.22
N ALA A 69 0.18 9.09 -2.05
CA ALA A 69 -0.58 9.71 -3.13
C ALA A 69 0.34 10.21 -4.25
N ALA A 70 1.45 10.89 -3.91
CA ALA A 70 2.45 11.34 -4.88
C ALA A 70 3.03 10.17 -5.69
N THR A 71 3.38 9.07 -5.00
CA THR A 71 3.89 7.85 -5.63
C THR A 71 2.87 7.22 -6.57
N ASN A 72 1.58 7.22 -6.20
CA ASN A 72 0.50 6.73 -7.06
C ASN A 72 0.35 7.57 -8.33
N LEU A 73 0.31 8.90 -8.21
CA LEU A 73 0.21 9.80 -9.37
C LEU A 73 1.42 9.67 -10.31
N MET A 74 2.62 9.52 -9.74
CA MET A 74 3.84 9.29 -10.51
C MET A 74 3.85 7.92 -11.18
N SER A 75 3.35 6.88 -10.50
CA SER A 75 3.19 5.55 -11.09
C SER A 75 2.36 5.63 -12.35
N ASP A 76 1.14 6.17 -12.28
CA ASP A 76 0.26 6.28 -13.45
C ASP A 76 0.90 7.08 -14.61
N TYR A 77 1.61 8.17 -14.30
CA TYR A 77 2.33 8.93 -15.32
C TYR A 77 3.43 8.09 -16.00
N PHE A 78 4.30 7.44 -15.22
CA PHE A 78 5.44 6.67 -15.76
C PHE A 78 5.00 5.36 -16.41
N ASP A 79 3.96 4.71 -15.90
CA ASP A 79 3.33 3.52 -16.47
C ASP A 79 2.68 3.85 -17.81
N HIS A 80 1.96 4.99 -17.92
CA HIS A 80 1.47 5.51 -19.20
C HIS A 80 2.61 5.83 -20.17
N ALA A 81 3.63 6.57 -19.73
CA ALA A 81 4.77 6.95 -20.57
C ALA A 81 5.59 5.75 -21.07
N LYS A 82 5.57 4.64 -20.32
CA LYS A 82 6.22 3.38 -20.69
C LYS A 82 5.33 2.47 -21.55
N GLY A 83 4.02 2.71 -21.60
CA GLY A 83 3.05 1.87 -22.32
C GLY A 83 2.61 0.63 -21.53
N VAL A 84 2.77 0.64 -20.21
CA VAL A 84 2.27 -0.42 -19.30
C VAL A 84 0.75 -0.34 -19.20
N ASP A 85 0.21 0.86 -18.99
CA ASP A 85 -1.23 1.06 -18.80
C ASP A 85 -1.97 1.27 -20.13
N LYS A 86 -2.83 0.31 -20.47
CA LYS A 86 -3.73 0.31 -21.65
C LYS A 86 -5.20 0.41 -21.21
N ASP A 87 -6.11 0.67 -22.15
CA ASP A 87 -7.54 0.92 -21.85
C ASP A 87 -8.24 -0.20 -21.07
N TYR A 88 -7.77 -1.44 -21.18
CA TYR A 88 -8.31 -2.63 -20.52
C TYR A 88 -7.57 -3.04 -19.23
N THR A 89 -6.60 -2.24 -18.77
CA THR A 89 -5.83 -2.55 -17.54
C THR A 89 -6.63 -2.22 -16.28
N PHE A 90 -6.59 -3.11 -15.28
CA PHE A 90 -7.29 -2.94 -14.00
C PHE A 90 -6.42 -2.33 -12.89
N GLY A 91 -5.08 -2.40 -13.01
CA GLY A 91 -4.16 -1.98 -11.94
C GLY A 91 -3.82 -0.49 -11.84
N SER A 92 -4.13 0.28 -12.89
CA SER A 92 -3.96 1.75 -12.91
C SER A 92 -5.19 2.46 -12.36
N SER A 93 -5.09 3.77 -12.06
CA SER A 93 -6.29 4.55 -11.75
C SER A 93 -7.21 4.75 -12.96
N ARG A 94 -6.72 4.47 -14.18
CA ARG A 94 -7.37 4.68 -15.48
C ARG A 94 -7.74 6.12 -15.82
N VAL A 95 -7.40 7.12 -15.00
CA VAL A 95 -7.80 8.53 -15.24
C VAL A 95 -7.18 9.14 -16.50
N ILE A 96 -6.02 8.64 -16.95
CA ILE A 96 -5.44 9.03 -18.25
C ILE A 96 -6.17 8.32 -19.39
N GLN A 97 -6.36 7.01 -19.28
CA GLN A 97 -7.01 6.16 -20.29
C GLN A 97 -8.48 6.58 -20.51
N GLU A 98 -9.16 7.01 -19.46
CA GLU A 98 -10.54 7.55 -19.50
C GLU A 98 -10.60 9.01 -19.98
N GLY A 99 -9.45 9.66 -20.27
CA GLY A 99 -9.40 11.05 -20.70
C GLY A 99 -9.78 12.08 -19.62
N LEU A 100 -9.83 11.67 -18.35
CA LEU A 100 -10.27 12.53 -17.23
C LEU A 100 -9.16 13.49 -16.76
N LEU A 101 -7.90 13.07 -16.82
CA LEU A 101 -6.73 13.88 -16.49
C LEU A 101 -5.62 13.68 -17.52
N SER A 102 -4.89 14.75 -17.82
CA SER A 102 -3.71 14.65 -18.69
C SER A 102 -2.52 14.01 -17.95
N PRO A 103 -1.59 13.32 -18.63
CA PRO A 103 -0.35 12.84 -18.02
C PRO A 103 0.44 13.94 -17.32
N ARG A 104 0.48 15.14 -17.91
CA ARG A 104 1.14 16.32 -17.31
C ARG A 104 0.47 16.73 -15.99
N SER A 105 -0.85 16.61 -15.88
CA SER A 105 -1.58 16.91 -14.65
C SER A 105 -1.18 15.97 -13.52
N LEU A 106 -1.05 14.65 -13.79
CA LEU A 106 -0.60 13.68 -12.79
C LEU A 106 0.86 13.92 -12.38
N LEU A 107 1.76 14.19 -13.34
CA LEU A 107 3.15 14.50 -13.05
C LEU A 107 3.30 15.74 -12.16
N LEU A 108 2.61 16.83 -12.49
CA LEU A 108 2.63 18.06 -11.68
C LEU A 108 1.98 17.85 -10.32
N GLY A 109 0.86 17.10 -10.27
CA GLY A 109 0.20 16.72 -9.02
C GLY A 109 1.14 15.93 -8.11
N GLY A 110 1.80 14.89 -8.63
CA GLY A 110 2.75 14.10 -7.86
C GLY A 110 3.93 14.94 -7.34
N TRP A 111 4.49 15.85 -8.14
CA TRP A 111 5.56 16.74 -7.68
C TRP A 111 5.08 17.71 -6.59
N LEU A 112 3.87 18.26 -6.74
CA LEU A 112 3.27 19.11 -5.73
C LEU A 112 3.09 18.36 -4.41
N LEU A 113 2.53 17.15 -4.45
CA LEU A 113 2.32 16.32 -3.25
C LEU A 113 3.66 15.91 -2.61
N PHE A 114 4.67 15.53 -3.41
CA PHE A 114 6.02 15.27 -2.91
C PHE A 114 6.64 16.51 -2.25
N GLY A 115 6.46 17.70 -2.83
CA GLY A 115 6.94 18.96 -2.28
C GLY A 115 6.32 19.27 -0.92
N ILE A 116 4.98 19.17 -0.81
CA ILE A 116 4.27 19.38 0.46
C ILE A 116 4.69 18.34 1.50
N ALA A 117 4.75 17.05 1.13
CA ALA A 117 5.21 15.99 2.02
C ALA A 117 6.64 16.23 2.51
N THR A 118 7.53 16.70 1.63
CA THR A 118 8.92 17.04 1.99
C THR A 118 8.97 18.18 3.00
N ILE A 119 8.15 19.23 2.85
CA ILE A 119 8.07 20.33 3.83
C ILE A 119 7.62 19.81 5.20
N LEU A 120 6.60 18.95 5.24
CA LEU A 120 6.16 18.31 6.50
C LEU A 120 7.26 17.41 7.08
N GLY A 121 7.96 16.66 6.24
CA GLY A 121 9.10 15.84 6.64
C GLY A 121 10.23 16.67 7.24
N LEU A 122 10.52 17.86 6.70
CA LEU A 122 11.51 18.78 7.27
C LEU A 122 11.11 19.22 8.69
N LEU A 123 9.82 19.44 8.97
CA LEU A 123 9.37 19.73 10.34
C LEU A 123 9.68 18.57 11.29
N LEU A 124 9.46 17.32 10.87
CA LEU A 124 9.79 16.14 11.68
C LEU A 124 11.31 16.03 11.89
N ILE A 125 12.11 16.34 10.87
CA ILE A 125 13.58 16.35 10.95
C ILE A 125 14.08 17.42 11.93
N LEU A 126 13.49 18.61 11.94
CA LEU A 126 13.86 19.66 12.89
C LEU A 126 13.62 19.23 14.34
N VAL A 127 12.63 18.38 14.60
CA VAL A 127 12.32 17.89 15.94
C VAL A 127 13.17 16.66 16.33
N ARG A 128 13.56 15.82 15.36
CA ARG A 128 14.17 14.50 15.64
C ARG A 128 15.59 14.30 15.12
N GLY A 129 16.13 15.27 14.38
CA GLY A 129 17.50 15.27 13.90
C GLY A 129 17.79 14.24 12.81
N GLU A 130 19.04 13.78 12.80
CA GLU A 130 19.65 13.04 11.69
C GLU A 130 18.94 11.72 11.34
N THR A 131 18.53 10.93 12.34
CA THR A 131 17.86 9.66 12.07
C THR A 131 16.57 9.86 11.27
N MET A 132 15.79 10.90 11.61
CA MET A 132 14.57 11.23 10.87
C MET A 132 14.87 11.72 9.45
N PHE A 133 16.01 12.38 9.25
CA PHE A 133 16.48 12.77 7.92
C PHE A 133 16.69 11.56 7.03
N TRP A 134 17.40 10.53 7.53
CA TRP A 134 17.64 9.30 6.75
C TRP A 134 16.35 8.51 6.47
N ILE A 135 15.41 8.46 7.43
CA ILE A 135 14.08 7.86 7.21
C ILE A 135 13.34 8.61 6.10
N GLY A 136 13.30 9.94 6.17
CA GLY A 136 12.62 10.80 5.20
C GLY A 136 13.22 10.69 3.80
N VAL A 137 14.55 10.76 3.68
CA VAL A 137 15.26 10.62 2.40
C VAL A 137 15.03 9.24 1.79
N THR A 138 15.08 8.19 2.60
CA THR A 138 14.82 6.81 2.13
C THR A 138 13.39 6.67 1.62
N GLY A 139 12.40 7.24 2.32
CA GLY A 139 11.01 7.25 1.88
C GLY A 139 10.80 8.04 0.58
N LEU A 140 11.40 9.23 0.46
CA LEU A 140 11.31 10.07 -0.74
C LEU A 140 11.93 9.39 -1.97
N ILE A 141 13.16 8.88 -1.82
CA ILE A 141 13.83 8.14 -2.90
C ILE A 141 13.04 6.88 -3.22
N GLY A 142 12.58 6.12 -2.22
CA GLY A 142 11.79 4.92 -2.40
C GLY A 142 10.50 5.15 -3.17
N GLY A 143 9.76 6.22 -2.86
CA GLY A 143 8.54 6.61 -3.56
C GLY A 143 8.80 7.03 -5.01
N TYR A 144 9.77 7.91 -5.24
CA TYR A 144 10.10 8.35 -6.60
C TYR A 144 10.70 7.23 -7.47
N ALA A 145 11.68 6.50 -6.94
CA ALA A 145 12.41 5.46 -7.66
C ALA A 145 11.56 4.22 -7.96
N TYR A 146 10.35 4.12 -7.40
CA TYR A 146 9.40 3.03 -7.68
C TYR A 146 9.16 2.90 -9.19
N THR A 147 8.72 3.98 -9.84
CA THR A 147 8.52 4.04 -11.30
C THR A 147 9.42 5.06 -12.00
N GLY A 148 9.98 6.03 -11.27
CA GLY A 148 10.82 7.10 -11.80
C GLY A 148 12.21 6.64 -12.24
N LYS A 149 12.65 7.15 -13.39
CA LYS A 149 14.02 6.92 -13.92
C LYS A 149 15.07 7.65 -13.06
N PRO A 150 16.31 7.14 -12.99
CA PRO A 150 16.87 6.00 -13.73
C PRO A 150 16.66 4.62 -13.07
N ILE A 151 16.17 4.58 -11.83
CA ILE A 151 16.09 3.35 -11.06
C ILE A 151 14.86 2.52 -11.46
N ALA A 152 13.66 3.10 -11.38
CA ALA A 152 12.37 2.50 -11.75
C ALA A 152 12.25 1.02 -11.32
N TYR A 153 12.42 0.77 -10.03
CA TYR A 153 12.64 -0.58 -9.48
C TYR A 153 11.40 -1.49 -9.55
N LYS A 154 10.19 -0.92 -9.70
CA LYS A 154 8.94 -1.66 -10.01
C LYS A 154 9.18 -2.63 -11.18
N TYR A 155 9.89 -2.16 -12.21
CA TYR A 155 10.11 -2.91 -13.45
C TYR A 155 11.32 -3.86 -13.41
N LYS A 156 11.98 -4.00 -12.24
CA LYS A 156 13.23 -4.77 -12.05
C LYS A 156 13.08 -5.88 -11.01
N ALA A 157 11.85 -6.32 -10.74
CA ALA A 157 11.48 -7.35 -9.76
C ALA A 157 11.94 -7.04 -8.34
N LEU A 158 12.09 -5.75 -8.00
CA LEU A 158 12.42 -5.27 -6.67
C LEU A 158 11.22 -4.63 -5.96
N GLY A 159 10.10 -4.46 -6.66
CA GLY A 159 8.88 -3.81 -6.16
C GLY A 159 8.42 -4.41 -4.84
N ASP A 160 8.10 -5.70 -4.82
CA ASP A 160 7.57 -6.41 -3.65
C ASP A 160 8.50 -6.31 -2.43
N ILE A 161 9.82 -6.50 -2.61
CA ILE A 161 10.80 -6.46 -1.52
C ILE A 161 10.97 -5.05 -0.97
N LEU A 162 11.07 -4.04 -1.83
CA LEU A 162 11.24 -2.65 -1.39
C LEU A 162 9.96 -2.10 -0.79
N VAL A 163 8.78 -2.45 -1.32
CA VAL A 163 7.49 -2.08 -0.72
C VAL A 163 7.32 -2.74 0.65
N PHE A 164 7.71 -4.00 0.82
CA PHE A 164 7.77 -4.65 2.13
C PHE A 164 8.56 -3.81 3.13
N MET A 165 9.80 -3.45 2.77
CA MET A 165 10.70 -2.71 3.67
C MET A 165 10.24 -1.27 3.94
N LEU A 166 9.81 -0.55 2.90
CA LEU A 166 9.47 0.88 2.97
C LEU A 166 8.11 1.11 3.64
N MET A 167 7.09 0.33 3.29
CA MET A 167 5.72 0.54 3.77
C MET A 167 5.37 -0.30 5.00
N GLY A 168 6.10 -1.38 5.25
CA GLY A 168 6.02 -2.13 6.50
C GLY A 168 6.98 -1.56 7.56
N PRO A 169 8.17 -2.14 7.75
CA PRO A 169 9.06 -1.76 8.83
C PRO A 169 9.46 -0.30 8.89
N LEU A 170 9.91 0.30 7.77
CA LEU A 170 10.37 1.69 7.80
C LEU A 170 9.26 2.66 8.19
N MET A 171 8.02 2.41 7.74
CA MET A 171 6.90 3.31 8.05
C MET A 171 6.41 3.16 9.50
N VAL A 172 6.31 1.94 10.01
CA VAL A 172 5.98 1.70 11.44
C VAL A 172 7.06 2.29 12.34
N PHE A 173 8.33 1.96 12.06
CA PHE A 173 9.48 2.47 12.79
C PHE A 173 9.59 3.99 12.70
N GLY A 174 9.42 4.57 11.52
CA GLY A 174 9.49 6.01 11.31
C GLY A 174 8.41 6.77 12.07
N SER A 175 7.19 6.23 12.12
CA SER A 175 6.13 6.81 12.94
C SER A 175 6.45 6.74 14.43
N TYR A 176 6.88 5.58 14.94
CA TYR A 176 7.31 5.42 16.32
C TYR A 176 8.44 6.39 16.68
N PHE A 177 9.53 6.39 15.89
CA PHE A 177 10.69 7.25 16.09
C PHE A 177 10.33 8.74 16.03
N ALA A 178 9.45 9.14 15.11
CA ALA A 178 8.98 10.52 15.03
C ALA A 178 8.24 10.95 16.31
N LEU A 179 7.46 10.05 16.90
CA LEU A 179 6.67 10.33 18.11
C LEU A 179 7.48 10.25 19.41
N THR A 180 8.50 9.41 19.47
CA THR A 180 9.25 9.13 20.71
C THR A 180 10.64 9.75 20.70
N GLY A 181 11.37 9.61 19.58
CA GLY A 181 12.80 9.88 19.47
C GLY A 181 13.67 8.64 19.73
N ASP A 182 13.04 7.51 20.03
CA ASP A 182 13.71 6.26 20.40
C ASP A 182 13.68 5.25 19.26
N ALA A 183 14.71 4.40 19.21
CA ALA A 183 14.83 3.33 18.24
C ALA A 183 14.64 1.97 18.93
N SER A 184 13.67 1.19 18.46
CA SER A 184 13.35 -0.11 19.03
C SER A 184 13.34 -1.21 17.96
N GLN A 185 14.15 -2.25 18.16
CA GLN A 185 14.15 -3.43 17.29
C GLN A 185 12.82 -4.20 17.39
N THR A 186 12.20 -4.18 18.58
CA THR A 186 10.88 -4.81 18.80
C THR A 186 9.82 -4.20 17.91
N VAL A 187 9.85 -2.87 17.69
CA VAL A 187 8.93 -2.18 16.76
C VAL A 187 9.10 -2.67 15.32
N ILE A 188 10.34 -2.94 14.88
CA ILE A 188 10.63 -3.51 13.57
C ILE A 188 10.06 -4.93 13.47
N ILE A 189 10.22 -5.76 14.50
CA ILE A 189 9.68 -7.13 14.50
C ILE A 189 8.14 -7.12 14.45
N ILE A 190 7.49 -6.28 15.25
CA ILE A 190 6.02 -6.15 15.28
C ILE A 190 5.45 -5.64 13.93
N SER A 191 6.25 -4.91 13.15
CA SER A 191 5.84 -4.40 11.84
C SER A 191 5.82 -5.46 10.72
N LEU A 192 6.49 -6.60 10.89
CA LEU A 192 6.62 -7.63 9.84
C LEU A 192 5.27 -8.10 9.26
N PRO A 193 4.24 -8.43 10.05
CA PRO A 193 2.93 -8.79 9.49
C PRO A 193 2.28 -7.69 8.65
N ILE A 194 2.51 -6.41 9.00
CA ILE A 194 2.04 -5.27 8.20
C ILE A 194 2.79 -5.23 6.86
N GLY A 195 4.11 -5.39 6.88
CA GLY A 195 4.92 -5.48 5.65
C GLY A 195 4.47 -6.61 4.74
N PHE A 196 4.20 -7.80 5.29
CA PHE A 196 3.69 -8.94 4.52
C PHE A 196 2.39 -8.62 3.80
N LEU A 197 1.41 -8.04 4.51
CA LEU A 197 0.10 -7.75 3.94
C LEU A 197 0.13 -6.56 2.97
N VAL A 198 0.93 -5.52 3.22
CA VAL A 198 1.12 -4.44 2.24
C VAL A 198 1.76 -4.97 0.96
N THR A 199 2.75 -5.86 1.09
CA THR A 199 3.35 -6.54 -0.06
C THR A 199 2.35 -7.43 -0.78
N ALA A 200 1.43 -8.08 -0.04
CA ALA A 200 0.36 -8.87 -0.64
C ALA A 200 -0.56 -8.02 -1.50
N ILE A 201 -0.86 -6.77 -1.13
CA ILE A 201 -1.64 -5.83 -1.95
C ILE A 201 -0.95 -5.60 -3.29
N LEU A 202 0.34 -5.26 -3.27
CA LEU A 202 1.13 -5.05 -4.49
C LEU A 202 1.25 -6.36 -5.30
N HIS A 203 1.52 -7.48 -4.65
CA HIS A 203 1.69 -8.75 -5.34
C HIS A 203 0.39 -9.23 -5.98
N ALA A 204 -0.76 -9.00 -5.34
CA ALA A 204 -2.08 -9.23 -5.92
C ALA A 204 -2.28 -8.45 -7.24
N ASN A 205 -1.87 -7.17 -7.25
CA ASN A 205 -1.89 -6.33 -8.44
C ASN A 205 -0.97 -6.89 -9.54
N ASN A 206 0.29 -7.20 -9.19
CA ASN A 206 1.26 -7.79 -10.12
C ASN A 206 0.85 -9.19 -10.61
N HIS A 207 0.16 -10.00 -9.79
CA HIS A 207 -0.33 -11.34 -10.16
C HIS A 207 -1.42 -11.27 -11.22
N ARG A 208 -2.37 -10.36 -11.04
CA ARG A 208 -3.42 -10.10 -12.03
C ARG A 208 -2.80 -9.64 -13.35
N ASP A 209 -1.80 -8.78 -13.28
CA ASP A 209 -1.28 -8.09 -14.47
C ASP A 209 -0.03 -8.76 -15.09
N ILE A 210 0.30 -10.01 -14.71
CA ILE A 210 1.50 -10.75 -15.19
C ILE A 210 1.69 -10.65 -16.71
N ILE A 211 0.63 -10.92 -17.49
CA ILE A 211 0.71 -10.96 -18.95
C ILE A 211 0.94 -9.54 -19.49
N HIS A 212 0.19 -8.56 -19.00
CA HIS A 212 0.25 -7.17 -19.46
C HIS A 212 1.58 -6.51 -19.09
N ASP A 213 2.09 -6.76 -17.89
CA ASP A 213 3.40 -6.30 -17.45
C ASP A 213 4.52 -6.87 -18.35
N ALA A 214 4.45 -8.16 -18.67
CA ALA A 214 5.43 -8.81 -19.52
C ALA A 214 5.43 -8.24 -20.95
N GLU A 215 4.26 -8.00 -21.53
CA GLU A 215 4.11 -7.36 -22.85
C GLU A 215 4.73 -5.95 -22.88
N ALA A 216 4.64 -5.21 -21.78
CA ALA A 216 5.23 -3.87 -21.64
C ALA A 216 6.72 -3.89 -21.22
N GLY A 217 7.35 -5.07 -21.16
CA GLY A 217 8.74 -5.25 -20.76
C GLY A 217 9.02 -4.93 -19.28
N ALA A 218 7.98 -4.91 -18.44
CA ALA A 218 8.13 -4.85 -17.00
C ALA A 218 8.48 -6.25 -16.46
N ARG A 219 9.45 -6.31 -15.54
CA ARG A 219 9.77 -7.54 -14.81
C ARG A 219 9.33 -7.35 -13.37
N THR A 220 8.25 -8.02 -12.96
CA THR A 220 7.77 -8.07 -11.57
C THR A 220 8.13 -9.41 -10.94
N ILE A 221 8.07 -9.55 -9.61
CA ILE A 221 8.26 -10.86 -8.96
C ILE A 221 7.21 -11.85 -9.46
N ALA A 222 5.96 -11.42 -9.62
CA ALA A 222 4.89 -12.23 -10.18
C ALA A 222 5.24 -12.75 -11.58
N GLY A 223 5.75 -11.88 -12.45
CA GLY A 223 6.22 -12.26 -13.78
C GLY A 223 7.38 -13.25 -13.77
N LEU A 224 8.37 -13.07 -12.88
CA LEU A 224 9.52 -13.98 -12.76
C LEU A 224 9.13 -15.37 -12.24
N LEU A 225 8.20 -15.44 -11.30
CA LEU A 225 7.72 -16.70 -10.73
C LEU A 225 6.71 -17.43 -11.64
N GLY A 226 6.18 -16.72 -12.65
CA GLY A 226 5.05 -17.17 -13.45
C GLY A 226 3.77 -17.30 -12.62
N HIS A 227 2.67 -17.69 -13.26
CA HIS A 227 1.35 -17.71 -12.64
C HIS A 227 1.31 -18.59 -11.38
N THR A 228 1.76 -19.85 -11.47
CA THR A 228 1.74 -20.79 -10.34
C THR A 228 2.65 -20.35 -9.19
N GLY A 229 3.89 -19.94 -9.47
CA GLY A 229 4.81 -19.48 -8.43
C GLY A 229 4.31 -18.20 -7.75
N SER A 230 3.71 -17.29 -8.53
CA SER A 230 3.09 -16.08 -8.01
C SER A 230 1.92 -16.37 -7.05
N LYS A 231 1.08 -17.40 -7.32
CA LYS A 231 0.06 -17.83 -6.36
C LYS A 231 0.67 -18.25 -5.02
N PHE A 232 1.69 -19.10 -5.06
CA PHE A 232 2.33 -19.58 -3.83
C PHE A 232 3.02 -18.45 -3.07
N PHE A 233 3.61 -17.49 -3.77
CA PHE A 233 4.18 -16.31 -3.12
C PHE A 233 3.10 -15.45 -2.47
N TYR A 234 1.95 -15.25 -3.10
CA TYR A 234 0.81 -14.59 -2.46
C TYR A 234 0.35 -15.31 -1.18
N TYR A 235 0.27 -16.65 -1.20
CA TYR A 235 -0.06 -17.44 -0.01
C TYR A 235 0.98 -17.26 1.09
N PHE A 236 2.27 -17.28 0.73
CA PHE A 236 3.36 -17.03 1.64
C PHE A 236 3.23 -15.66 2.32
N LEU A 237 2.87 -14.60 1.57
CA LEU A 237 2.68 -13.27 2.14
C LEU A 237 1.52 -13.25 3.15
N ILE A 238 0.35 -13.78 2.78
CA ILE A 238 -0.81 -13.82 3.71
C ILE A 238 -0.51 -14.68 4.93
N LEU A 239 -0.09 -15.93 4.73
CA LEU A 239 0.17 -16.87 5.82
C LEU A 239 1.38 -16.45 6.66
N GLY A 240 2.36 -15.77 6.06
CA GLY A 240 3.51 -15.17 6.73
C GLY A 240 3.10 -14.12 7.76
N ALA A 241 2.09 -13.29 7.45
CA ALA A 241 1.56 -12.32 8.42
C ALA A 241 0.96 -13.00 9.66
N TYR A 242 0.14 -14.04 9.48
CA TYR A 242 -0.43 -14.78 10.62
C TYR A 242 0.62 -15.58 11.38
N SER A 243 1.58 -16.17 10.66
CA SER A 243 2.68 -16.93 11.26
C SER A 243 3.59 -16.02 12.12
N ALA A 244 3.83 -14.78 11.67
CA ALA A 244 4.57 -13.79 12.44
C ALA A 244 3.87 -13.46 13.77
N ILE A 245 2.54 -13.37 13.78
CA ILE A 245 1.77 -13.15 15.01
C ILE A 245 1.88 -14.36 15.95
N ILE A 246 1.74 -15.59 15.42
CA ILE A 246 1.92 -16.81 16.24
C ILE A 246 3.30 -16.79 16.89
N TYR A 247 4.35 -16.58 16.09
CA TYR A 247 5.72 -16.50 16.56
C TYR A 247 5.87 -15.47 17.68
N MET A 248 5.46 -14.22 17.44
CA MET A 248 5.61 -13.13 18.41
C MET A 248 4.83 -13.36 19.70
N VAL A 249 3.67 -14.00 19.64
CA VAL A 249 2.90 -14.34 20.85
C VAL A 249 3.55 -15.50 21.60
N THR A 250 4.10 -16.50 20.92
CA THR A 250 4.81 -17.62 21.56
C THR A 250 6.14 -17.21 22.16
N ASP A 251 6.83 -16.24 21.54
CA ASP A 251 8.11 -15.68 22.00
C ASP A 251 7.93 -14.61 23.10
N GLY A 252 6.68 -14.23 23.41
CA GLY A 252 6.37 -13.23 24.44
C GLY A 252 6.58 -11.77 24.00
N ILE A 253 6.87 -11.52 22.73
CA ILE A 253 6.96 -10.17 22.14
C ILE A 253 5.59 -9.48 22.12
N LEU A 254 4.54 -10.24 21.78
CA LEU A 254 3.15 -9.79 21.80
C LEU A 254 2.36 -10.58 22.84
N SER A 255 1.34 -9.95 23.43
CA SER A 255 0.46 -10.65 24.36
C SER A 255 -0.54 -11.54 23.63
N ARG A 256 -1.13 -12.50 24.36
CA ARG A 256 -2.15 -13.43 23.83
C ARG A 256 -3.37 -12.73 23.24
N TRP A 257 -3.65 -11.48 23.65
CA TRP A 257 -4.70 -10.66 23.05
C TRP A 257 -4.48 -10.43 21.55
N SER A 258 -3.24 -10.47 21.06
CA SER A 258 -2.92 -10.34 19.63
C SER A 258 -3.44 -11.49 18.77
N PHE A 259 -3.90 -12.61 19.35
CA PHE A 259 -4.66 -13.62 18.59
C PHE A 259 -6.00 -13.11 18.06
N ILE A 260 -6.49 -11.95 18.51
CA ILE A 260 -7.70 -11.33 17.94
C ILE A 260 -7.57 -11.04 16.44
N VAL A 261 -6.36 -10.87 15.90
CA VAL A 261 -6.14 -10.69 14.46
C VAL A 261 -6.64 -11.88 13.63
N PHE A 262 -6.76 -13.07 14.22
CA PHE A 262 -7.27 -14.27 13.55
C PHE A 262 -8.77 -14.18 13.22
N LEU A 263 -9.50 -13.20 13.77
CA LEU A 263 -10.85 -12.87 13.28
C LEU A 263 -10.86 -12.44 11.80
N SER A 264 -9.72 -11.99 11.27
CA SER A 264 -9.54 -11.68 9.84
C SER A 264 -9.25 -12.91 8.96
N LEU A 265 -9.20 -14.14 9.52
CA LEU A 265 -8.93 -15.35 8.73
C LEU A 265 -9.99 -15.61 7.66
N ILE A 266 -11.27 -15.32 7.96
CA ILE A 266 -12.37 -15.59 7.02
C ILE A 266 -12.15 -14.86 5.68
N PRO A 267 -11.93 -13.53 5.64
CA PRO A 267 -11.59 -12.86 4.39
C PRO A 267 -10.24 -13.32 3.81
N ALA A 268 -9.23 -13.64 4.63
CA ALA A 268 -7.94 -14.15 4.12
C ALA A 268 -8.08 -15.48 3.36
N PHE A 269 -8.85 -16.43 3.89
CA PHE A 269 -9.13 -17.70 3.21
C PHE A 269 -9.93 -17.50 1.93
N LYS A 270 -10.85 -16.54 1.88
CA LYS A 270 -11.57 -16.18 0.65
C LYS A 270 -10.59 -15.70 -0.43
N LEU A 271 -9.66 -14.80 -0.09
CA LEU A 271 -8.64 -14.32 -1.03
C LEU A 271 -7.72 -15.43 -1.55
N ILE A 272 -7.22 -16.28 -0.64
CA ILE A 272 -6.40 -17.45 -1.01
C ILE A 272 -7.18 -18.36 -1.96
N ARG A 273 -8.46 -18.64 -1.67
CA ARG A 273 -9.30 -19.47 -2.53
C ARG A 273 -9.51 -18.84 -3.90
N THR A 274 -9.79 -17.54 -3.96
CA THR A 274 -9.98 -16.79 -5.21
C THR A 274 -8.73 -16.87 -6.10
N ILE A 275 -7.54 -16.60 -5.56
CA ILE A 275 -6.27 -16.75 -6.30
C ILE A 275 -6.00 -18.21 -6.67
N SER A 276 -6.35 -19.16 -5.79
CA SER A 276 -6.20 -20.59 -6.09
C SER A 276 -7.00 -21.02 -7.30
N SER A 277 -8.27 -20.60 -7.39
CA SER A 277 -9.17 -20.92 -8.49
C SER A 277 -8.90 -20.14 -9.78
N ASN A 278 -8.11 -19.06 -9.73
CA ASN A 278 -7.82 -18.23 -10.89
C ASN A 278 -7.00 -18.99 -11.95
N GLY A 279 -7.35 -18.86 -13.23
CA GLY A 279 -6.59 -19.42 -14.34
C GLY A 279 -5.55 -18.43 -14.89
N PRO A 280 -4.48 -18.89 -15.58
CA PRO A 280 -3.56 -17.98 -16.26
C PRO A 280 -4.30 -17.08 -17.25
N GLY A 281 -4.12 -15.77 -17.14
CA GLY A 281 -4.74 -14.77 -18.02
C GLY A 281 -6.20 -14.42 -17.72
N ASP A 282 -6.81 -15.02 -16.70
CA ASP A 282 -8.15 -14.66 -16.23
C ASP A 282 -8.07 -13.43 -15.29
N THR A 283 -7.88 -12.25 -15.87
CA THR A 283 -7.71 -11.01 -15.09
C THR A 283 -9.03 -10.50 -14.51
N GLU A 284 -10.16 -10.80 -15.16
CA GLU A 284 -11.49 -10.33 -14.77
C GLU A 284 -11.95 -10.93 -13.44
N SER A 285 -11.73 -12.24 -13.22
CA SER A 285 -12.17 -12.90 -11.98
C SER A 285 -11.45 -12.38 -10.73
N ILE A 286 -10.31 -11.72 -10.91
CA ILE A 286 -9.48 -11.15 -9.85
C ILE A 286 -9.27 -9.65 -10.01
N ALA A 287 -10.12 -8.95 -10.77
CA ALA A 287 -9.97 -7.52 -11.06
C ALA A 287 -9.80 -6.67 -9.79
N MET A 288 -10.48 -7.03 -8.70
CA MET A 288 -10.50 -6.30 -7.43
C MET A 288 -9.64 -6.93 -6.32
N ILE A 289 -8.78 -7.89 -6.65
CA ILE A 289 -8.08 -8.70 -5.65
C ILE A 289 -7.13 -7.88 -4.77
N ASP A 290 -6.48 -6.86 -5.32
CA ASP A 290 -5.64 -5.90 -4.59
C ASP A 290 -6.47 -5.03 -3.64
N VAL A 291 -7.63 -4.54 -4.08
CA VAL A 291 -8.57 -3.78 -3.24
C VAL A 291 -9.06 -4.64 -2.07
N GLN A 292 -9.45 -5.88 -2.32
CA GLN A 292 -9.90 -6.80 -1.27
C GLN A 292 -8.75 -7.18 -0.33
N THR A 293 -7.52 -7.29 -0.84
CA THR A 293 -6.32 -7.49 -0.01
C THR A 293 -6.04 -6.26 0.85
N ALA A 294 -6.27 -5.04 0.35
CA ALA A 294 -6.15 -3.81 1.13
C ALA A 294 -7.20 -3.71 2.25
N GLN A 295 -8.40 -4.27 2.03
CA GLN A 295 -9.43 -4.41 3.07
C GLN A 295 -9.02 -5.44 4.13
N LEU A 296 -8.43 -6.57 3.73
CA LEU A 296 -7.86 -7.54 4.68
C LEU A 296 -6.76 -6.87 5.53
N HIS A 297 -5.84 -6.16 4.88
CA HIS A 297 -4.77 -5.41 5.56
C HIS A 297 -5.34 -4.41 6.58
N LEU A 298 -6.39 -3.66 6.21
CA LEU A 298 -7.05 -2.73 7.13
C LEU A 298 -7.67 -3.45 8.33
N LEU A 299 -8.45 -4.52 8.09
CA LEU A 299 -9.08 -5.29 9.16
C LEU A 299 -8.03 -5.89 10.10
N PHE A 300 -6.99 -6.53 9.54
CA PHE A 300 -5.88 -7.08 10.31
C PHE A 300 -5.20 -5.99 11.16
N GLY A 301 -4.89 -4.85 10.55
CA GLY A 301 -4.26 -3.72 11.22
C GLY A 301 -5.09 -3.16 12.36
N VAL A 302 -6.39 -2.97 12.15
CA VAL A 302 -7.33 -2.53 13.20
C VAL A 302 -7.36 -3.54 14.36
N LEU A 303 -7.46 -4.84 14.07
CA LEU A 303 -7.44 -5.88 15.11
C LEU A 303 -6.11 -5.89 15.89
N LEU A 304 -4.98 -5.69 15.21
CA LEU A 304 -3.67 -5.58 15.86
C LEU A 304 -3.61 -4.35 16.77
N ILE A 305 -4.04 -3.19 16.28
CA ILE A 305 -4.14 -1.94 17.05
C ILE A 305 -5.01 -2.14 18.30
N LEU A 306 -6.19 -2.74 18.16
CA LEU A 306 -7.07 -3.03 19.30
C LEU A 306 -6.39 -3.95 20.31
N SER A 307 -5.67 -4.98 19.85
CA SER A 307 -4.95 -5.89 20.74
C SER A 307 -3.88 -5.18 21.57
N LEU A 308 -3.15 -4.24 20.97
CA LEU A 308 -2.11 -3.45 21.63
C LEU A 308 -2.74 -2.48 22.65
N LEU A 309 -3.84 -1.82 22.28
CA LEU A 309 -4.55 -0.90 23.15
C LEU A 309 -5.16 -1.61 24.37
N ILE A 310 -5.72 -2.82 24.21
CA ILE A 310 -6.23 -3.60 25.36
C ILE A 310 -5.15 -3.77 26.41
N ILE A 311 -3.90 -4.05 26.01
CA ILE A 311 -2.80 -4.26 26.95
C ILE A 311 -2.44 -2.93 27.65
N VAL A 312 -2.40 -1.80 26.93
CA VAL A 312 -2.13 -0.48 27.54
C VAL A 312 -3.11 -0.17 28.68
N PHE A 313 -4.39 -0.54 28.54
CA PHE A 313 -5.43 -0.22 29.52
C PHE A 313 -5.69 -1.34 30.54
N THR A 314 -5.03 -2.49 30.41
CA THR A 314 -5.18 -3.63 31.35
C THR A 314 -3.90 -3.96 32.12
N ALA A 315 -2.78 -3.34 31.77
CA ALA A 315 -1.52 -3.36 32.52
C ALA A 315 -1.48 -2.24 33.58
#